data_AF-A0A164PJM1-F1
#
_entry.id   AF-A0A164PJM1-F1
#
_cell.length_a   1.000
_cell.length_b   1.000
_cell.length_c   1.000
_cell.angle_alpha   90.00
_cell.angle_beta   90.00
_cell.angle_gamma   90.00
#
_symmetry.space_group_name_H-M   'P 1'
#
loop_
_entity.id
_entity.type
_entity.pdbx_description
1 polymer ?
#
loop_
_entity_poly.entity_id
_entity_poly.type
_entity_poly.pdbx_seq_one_letter_code
_entity_poly.pdbx_strand_id
1 'polypeptide(L)' 'MNRSISPDQPGVYLVTEDSPEPLDLEASGPPHETRTEDEAKRVAHMLLRRRPRSTLTVIFEPVDGEPYVVSILDQDGWR' A
#
# COMPACT_ATOMS: atom_id res chain seq x y z
N MET A 1 -14.04 -9.46 -10.04
CA MET A 1 -15.01 -9.14 -8.97
C MET A 1 -14.61 -7.79 -8.40
N ASN A 2 -15.24 -6.69 -8.84
CA ASN A 2 -14.98 -5.37 -8.26
C ASN A 2 -15.72 -5.29 -6.92
N ARG A 3 -15.00 -5.46 -5.80
CA ARG A 3 -15.55 -5.12 -4.49
C ARG A 3 -15.51 -3.60 -4.38
N SER A 4 -16.66 -2.96 -4.57
CA SER A 4 -16.86 -1.55 -4.27
C SER A 4 -16.62 -1.34 -2.78
N ILE A 5 -15.51 -0.68 -2.47
CA ILE A 5 -15.16 -0.19 -1.14
C ILE A 5 -16.33 0.70 -0.69
N SER A 6 -17.00 0.34 0.40
CA SER A 6 -18.03 1.22 0.96
C SER A 6 -17.31 2.39 1.63
N PRO A 7 -17.56 3.65 1.23
CA PRO A 7 -16.82 4.82 1.70
C PRO A 7 -16.96 5.10 3.21
N ASP A 8 -17.87 4.39 3.89
CA ASP A 8 -18.17 4.53 5.31
C ASP A 8 -17.62 3.40 6.20
N GLN A 9 -16.85 2.44 5.66
CA GLN A 9 -16.24 1.42 6.52
C GLN A 9 -15.08 2.05 7.29
N PRO A 10 -15.12 2.10 8.64
CA PRO A 10 -14.00 2.60 9.42
C PRO A 10 -12.81 1.65 9.30
N GLY A 11 -11.61 2.21 9.17
CA GLY A 11 -10.39 1.43 9.01
C GLY A 11 -9.18 2.31 8.75
N VAL A 12 -8.05 1.68 8.48
CA VAL A 12 -6.80 2.34 8.12
C VAL A 12 -6.27 1.80 6.81
N TYR A 13 -5.51 2.62 6.09
CA TYR A 13 -4.79 2.20 4.90
C TYR A 13 -3.33 1.96 5.26
N LEU A 14 -2.78 0.84 4.84
CA LEU A 14 -1.40 0.46 5.06
C LEU A 14 -0.68 0.42 3.71
N VAL A 15 0.51 1.03 3.63
CA VAL A 15 1.40 0.93 2.47
C VAL A 15 2.59 0.07 2.83
N THR A 16 2.70 -1.10 2.20
CA THR A 16 3.86 -2.00 2.33
C THR A 16 4.76 -1.89 1.11
N GLU A 17 6.06 -2.05 1.33
CA GLU A 17 7.08 -2.04 0.27
C GLU A 17 7.72 -3.43 0.18
N ASP A 18 7.76 -3.97 -1.04
CA ASP A 18 8.49 -5.16 -1.42
C ASP A 18 9.62 -4.76 -2.38
N SER A 19 10.86 -4.85 -1.91
CA SER A 19 12.06 -4.45 -2.66
C SER A 19 12.89 -5.69 -3.05
N PRO A 20 13.25 -5.88 -4.33
CA PRO A 20 14.00 -7.06 -4.78
C PRO A 20 15.50 -7.02 -4.47
N GLU A 21 16.02 -5.97 -3.81
CA GLU A 21 17.45 -5.80 -3.54
C GLU A 21 17.89 -6.58 -2.28
N PRO A 22 18.91 -7.45 -2.36
CA PRO A 22 19.27 -8.41 -1.30
C PRO A 22 20.04 -7.81 -0.11
N LEU A 23 19.99 -6.49 0.13
CA LEU A 23 20.83 -5.82 1.14
C LEU A 23 20.08 -5.13 2.29
N ASP A 24 18.78 -5.35 2.44
CA ASP A 24 18.09 -5.08 3.69
C ASP A 24 17.53 -6.42 4.20
N LEU A 25 18.18 -7.05 5.19
CA LEU A 25 17.51 -8.10 5.98
C LEU A 25 16.28 -7.55 6.75
N GLU A 26 16.03 -6.24 6.64
CA GLU A 26 14.83 -5.49 7.04
C GLU A 26 14.01 -4.99 5.82
N ALA A 27 14.08 -5.65 4.65
CA ALA A 27 13.55 -5.19 3.35
C ALA A 27 12.01 -4.99 3.24
N SER A 28 11.28 -5.17 4.33
CA SER A 28 9.94 -4.63 4.48
C SER A 28 9.98 -3.67 5.66
N GLY A 29 10.31 -2.41 5.39
CA GLY A 29 10.13 -1.34 6.38
C GLY A 29 8.69 -1.37 6.93
N PRO A 30 8.46 -0.86 8.15
CA PRO A 30 7.13 -0.93 8.76
C PRO A 30 6.09 -0.32 7.82
N PRO A 31 4.88 -0.92 7.74
CA PRO A 31 3.83 -0.40 6.90
C PRO A 31 3.54 1.06 7.25
N HIS A 32 3.36 1.91 6.24
CA HIS A 32 2.96 3.29 6.47
C HIS A 32 1.44 3.35 6.62
N GLU A 33 0.97 3.74 7.80
CA GLU A 33 -0.44 3.89 8.10
C GLU A 33 -0.97 5.27 7.70
N THR A 34 -2.10 5.31 6.99
CA THR A 34 -2.82 6.53 6.63
C THR A 34 -4.32 6.38 6.86
N ARG A 35 -5.04 7.49 6.98
CA ARG A 35 -6.50 7.48 7.25
C ARG A 35 -7.34 7.44 5.98
N THR A 36 -6.74 7.76 4.84
CA THR A 36 -7.44 7.83 3.54
C THR A 36 -6.66 7.11 2.45
N GLU A 37 -7.38 6.64 1.43
CA GLU A 37 -6.80 6.02 0.24
C GLU A 37 -5.89 6.98 -0.52
N ASP A 38 -6.30 8.25 -0.67
CA ASP A 38 -5.51 9.27 -1.36
C ASP A 38 -4.19 9.59 -0.65
N GLU A 39 -4.15 9.55 0.68
CA GLU A 39 -2.90 9.64 1.44
C GLU A 39 -2.02 8.41 1.19
N ALA A 40 -2.59 7.21 1.26
CA ALA A 40 -1.88 5.96 1.01
C ALA A 40 -1.25 5.96 -0.40
N LYS A 41 -2.02 6.35 -1.42
CA LYS A 41 -1.55 6.47 -2.80
C LYS A 41 -0.45 7.52 -2.99
N ARG A 42 -0.53 8.64 -2.25
CA ARG A 42 0.53 9.67 -2.24
C ARG A 42 1.82 9.14 -1.59
N VAL A 43 1.71 8.42 -0.47
CA VAL A 43 2.86 7.80 0.19
C VAL A 43 3.50 6.74 -0.71
N ALA A 44 2.70 5.85 -1.30
CA ALA A 44 3.20 4.84 -2.24
C ALA A 44 3.99 5.46 -3.40
N HIS A 45 3.47 6.54 -4.03
CA HIS A 45 4.23 7.26 -5.06
C HIS A 45 5.55 7.85 -4.55
N MET A 46 5.54 8.39 -3.33
CA MET A 46 6.76 8.96 -2.73
C MET A 46 7.80 7.88 -2.51
N LEU A 47 7.40 6.69 -2.04
CA LEU A 47 8.27 5.54 -1.82
C LEU A 47 8.81 4.98 -3.14
N LEU A 48 7.96 4.77 -4.14
CA LEU A 48 8.38 4.29 -5.47
C LEU A 48 9.41 5.24 -6.11
N ARG A 49 9.27 6.56 -5.94
CA ARG A 49 10.27 7.53 -6.42
C ARG A 49 11.64 7.37 -5.78
N ARG A 50 11.70 6.90 -4.52
CA ARG A 50 12.95 6.65 -3.80
C ARG A 50 13.55 5.29 -4.17
N ARG A 51 12.69 4.30 -4.40
CA ARG A 51 13.06 2.92 -4.75
C ARG A 51 12.27 2.47 -5.99
N PRO A 52 12.72 2.82 -7.21
CA PRO A 52 11.95 2.63 -8.44
C PRO A 52 11.79 1.16 -8.87
N ARG A 53 12.50 0.23 -8.22
CA ARG A 53 12.40 -1.21 -8.48
C ARG A 53 11.46 -1.93 -7.48
N SER A 54 10.90 -1.20 -6.53
CA SER A 54 10.03 -1.76 -5.50
C SER A 54 8.59 -1.89 -5.98
N THR A 55 7.87 -2.83 -5.37
CA THR A 55 6.43 -2.96 -5.51
C THR A 55 5.77 -2.47 -4.22
N LEU A 56 4.85 -1.52 -4.33
CA LEU A 56 4.14 -0.91 -3.20
C LEU A 56 2.72 -1.46 -3.18
N THR A 57 2.29 -2.03 -2.06
CA THR A 57 0.91 -2.53 -1.91
C THR A 57 0.15 -1.65 -0.94
N VAL A 58 -1.01 -1.14 -1.38
CA VAL A 58 -1.96 -0.44 -0.53
C VAL A 58 -3.00 -1.45 -0.06
N ILE A 59 -3.05 -1.65 1.25
CA ILE A 59 -4.01 -2.53 1.92
C ILE A 59 -4.96 -1.64 2.71
N PHE A 60 -6.25 -1.97 2.71
CA PHE A 60 -7.19 -1.41 3.67
C PHE A 60 -7.46 -2.44 4.77
N GLU A 61 -7.25 -2.05 6.01
CA GLU A 61 -7.54 -2.82 7.20
C GLU A 61 -8.79 -2.22 7.87
N PRO A 62 -9.98 -2.80 7.65
CA PRO A 62 -11.19 -2.34 8.31
C PRO A 62 -11.13 -2.65 9.82
N VAL A 63 -11.77 -1.81 10.64
CA VAL A 63 -11.95 -2.08 12.07
C VAL A 63 -12.72 -3.38 12.30
N ASP A 64 -13.72 -3.62 11.46
CA ASP A 64 -14.54 -4.83 11.45
C ASP A 64 -14.43 -5.52 10.08
N GLY A 65 -13.54 -6.51 9.98
CA GLY A 65 -13.36 -7.33 8.79
C GLY A 65 -11.94 -7.82 8.58
N GLU A 66 -11.70 -8.45 7.43
CA GLU A 66 -10.36 -8.87 7.01
C GLU A 66 -9.71 -7.79 6.15
N PRO A 67 -8.39 -7.58 6.26
CA PRO A 67 -7.67 -6.68 5.39
C PRO A 67 -7.73 -7.15 3.94
N TYR A 68 -7.77 -6.19 3.01
CA TYR A 68 -7.75 -6.49 1.58
C TYR A 68 -6.90 -5.50 0.81
N VAL A 69 -6.34 -5.96 -0.31
CA VAL A 69 -5.55 -5.13 -1.23
C VAL A 69 -6.48 -4.18 -1.96
N VAL A 70 -6.20 -2.89 -1.83
CA VAL A 70 -6.88 -1.80 -2.53
C VAL A 70 -6.27 -1.60 -3.90
N SER A 71 -4.94 -1.50 -3.96
CA SER A 71 -4.20 -1.31 -5.21
C SER A 71 -2.72 -1.62 -5.03
N ILE A 72 -2.04 -1.93 -6.12
CA ILE A 72 -0.60 -2.13 -6.15
C ILE A 72 0.01 -1.08 -7.09
N LEU A 73 1.12 -0.49 -6.67
CA LEU A 73 1.91 0.45 -7.47
C LEU A 73 3.31 -0.12 -7.70
N ASP A 74 3.70 -0.23 -8.96
CA ASP A 74 5.06 -0.56 -9.38
C ASP A 74 5.52 0.42 -10.48
N GLN A 75 6.65 0.13 -11.12
CA GLN A 75 7.21 0.95 -12.21
C GLN A 75 6.28 1.09 -13.43
N ASP A 76 5.36 0.16 -13.64
CA ASP A 76 4.41 0.16 -14.75
C ASP A 76 3.12 0.95 -14.42
N GLY A 77 2.91 1.28 -13.15
CA GLY A 77 1.83 2.13 -12.66
C GLY A 77 0.91 1.42 -11.67
N TRP A 78 -0.32 1.91 -11.55
CA TRP A 78 -1.32 1.36 -10.62
C TRP A 78 -2.08 0.18 -11.22
N ARG A 79 -2.27 -0.86 -10.42
CA ARG A 79 -3.06 -2.05 -10.73
C ARG A 79 -3.98 -2.47 -9.59
#